data_AF-A0A060CKH9-F1
#
_entry.id   AF-A0A060CKH9-F1
#
_cell.length_a   1.000
_cell.length_b   1.000
_cell.length_c   1.000
_cell.angle_alpha   90.00
_cell.angle_beta   90.00
_cell.angle_gamma   90.00
#
_symmetry.space_group_name_H-M   'P 1'
#
loop_
_entity.id
_entity.type
_entity.pdbx_description
1 polymer ?
#
loop_
_entity_poly.entity_id
_entity_poly.type
_entity_poly.pdbx_seq_one_letter_code
_entity_poly.pdbx_strand_id
1 'polypeptide(L)'
;MGQGPARFVDARRGSDSHDGTLRRPWRTINYALKKLSAGDTLYLRGGQYFENVYCAVAGTPDKPITIRSYPGELATIDGGIPEFQTDAARAWEPVPGGVPGEYRSKKPYKNLR
;
A
#
# COMPACT_ATOMS: atom_id res chain seq x y z
N MET A 1 21.49 5.48 0.90
CA MET A 1 20.16 5.86 0.39
C MET A 1 20.23 5.92 -1.13
N GLY A 2 19.12 5.70 -1.86
CA GLY A 2 19.04 5.81 -3.32
C GLY A 2 19.54 7.17 -3.85
N GLN A 3 19.97 7.19 -5.10
CA GLN A 3 20.45 8.40 -5.76
C GLN A 3 19.24 9.22 -6.22
N GLY A 4 19.17 10.52 -5.86
CA GLY A 4 18.07 11.42 -6.21
C GLY A 4 17.17 11.83 -5.03
N PRO A 5 16.16 12.69 -5.26
CA PRO A 5 15.29 13.18 -4.19
C PRO A 5 14.53 12.05 -3.49
N ALA A 6 14.55 12.07 -2.16
CA ALA A 6 13.83 11.09 -1.35
C ALA A 6 12.37 11.55 -1.12
N ARG A 7 11.45 10.60 -1.26
CA ARG A 7 10.02 10.74 -0.92
C ARG A 7 9.61 9.62 0.03
N PHE A 8 8.58 9.85 0.83
CA PHE A 8 8.19 8.93 1.91
C PHE A 8 6.69 8.70 1.95
N VAL A 9 6.29 7.44 2.10
CA VAL A 9 4.92 7.03 2.39
C VAL A 9 4.89 6.24 3.69
N ASP A 10 3.94 6.53 4.57
CA ASP A 10 3.67 5.79 5.79
C ASP A 10 2.16 5.51 5.88
N ALA A 11 1.78 4.24 5.74
CA ALA A 11 0.36 3.83 5.73
C ALA A 11 -0.38 4.20 7.02
N ARG A 12 0.32 4.31 8.16
CA ARG A 12 -0.29 4.50 9.48
C ARG A 12 -0.24 5.94 9.96
N ARG A 13 0.87 6.64 9.69
CA ARG A 13 1.14 7.99 10.23
C ARG A 13 1.15 9.08 9.15
N GLY A 14 1.10 8.70 7.88
CA GLY A 14 1.10 9.64 6.77
C GLY A 14 -0.25 10.31 6.51
N SER A 15 -0.22 11.35 5.67
CA SER A 15 -1.40 12.00 5.10
C SER A 15 -1.09 12.44 3.68
N ASP A 16 -2.02 12.24 2.74
CA ASP A 16 -1.83 12.68 1.35
C ASP A 16 -1.85 14.22 1.20
N SER A 17 -2.25 14.95 2.25
CA SER A 17 -2.06 16.41 2.35
C SER A 17 -0.65 16.83 2.76
N HIS A 18 0.23 15.89 3.10
CA HIS A 18 1.62 16.18 3.42
C HIS A 18 2.49 16.43 2.18
N ASP A 19 3.75 16.78 2.40
CA ASP A 19 4.74 17.11 1.36
C ASP A 19 5.62 15.91 0.94
N GLY A 20 5.42 14.74 1.54
CA GLY A 20 6.16 13.52 1.19
C GLY A 20 7.58 13.48 1.72
N THR A 21 7.91 14.34 2.70
CA THR A 21 9.18 14.30 3.42
C THR A 21 9.20 13.23 4.52
N LEU A 22 10.37 12.92 5.07
CA LEU A 22 10.50 11.93 6.14
C LEU A 22 9.67 12.29 7.39
N ARG A 23 9.56 13.60 7.69
CA ARG A 23 8.79 14.11 8.83
C ARG A 23 7.30 14.21 8.54
N ARG A 24 6.92 14.44 7.28
CA ARG A 24 5.54 14.56 6.84
C ARG A 24 5.33 13.65 5.62
N PRO A 25 5.27 12.32 5.82
CA PRO A 25 5.12 11.37 4.72
C PRO A 25 3.69 11.41 4.17
N TRP A 26 3.53 11.03 2.91
CA TRP A 26 2.22 10.71 2.33
C TRP A 26 1.64 9.46 2.95
N ARG A 27 0.33 9.23 2.77
CA ARG A 27 -0.33 8.04 3.31
C ARG A 27 -0.40 6.90 2.30
N THR A 28 -0.70 7.22 1.04
CA THR A 28 -0.99 6.21 0.02
C THR A 28 0.08 6.14 -1.06
N ILE A 29 0.35 4.93 -1.55
CA ILE A 29 1.29 4.67 -2.63
C ILE A 29 0.74 5.27 -3.93
N ASN A 30 -0.56 5.08 -4.22
CA ASN A 30 -1.17 5.63 -5.43
C ASN A 30 -1.12 7.17 -5.49
N TYR A 31 -1.21 7.85 -4.35
CA TYR A 31 -0.99 9.30 -4.32
C TYR A 31 0.46 9.65 -4.60
N ALA A 32 1.41 8.97 -3.95
CA ALA A 32 2.84 9.21 -4.13
C ALA A 32 3.27 9.01 -5.59
N LEU A 33 2.78 7.95 -6.26
CA LEU A 33 3.07 7.68 -7.67
C LEU A 33 2.70 8.86 -8.58
N LYS A 34 1.60 9.57 -8.32
CA LYS A 34 1.22 10.77 -9.10
C LYS A 34 2.15 11.97 -8.91
N LYS A 35 3.09 11.88 -7.96
CA LYS A 35 4.03 12.96 -7.59
C LYS A 35 5.48 12.65 -7.97
N LEU A 36 5.79 11.40 -8.32
CA LEU A 36 7.16 11.02 -8.65
C LEU A 36 7.57 11.55 -10.03
N SER A 37 8.83 11.92 -10.13
CA SER A 37 9.52 12.26 -11.38
C SER A 37 10.74 11.35 -11.59
N ALA A 38 11.23 11.28 -12.82
CA ALA A 38 12.44 10.52 -13.17
C ALA A 38 13.61 10.86 -12.23
N GLY A 39 14.21 9.84 -11.60
CA GLY A 39 15.28 9.99 -10.62
C GLY A 39 14.83 10.02 -9.16
N ASP A 40 13.52 10.09 -8.87
CA ASP A 40 13.04 10.03 -7.49
C ASP A 40 13.19 8.63 -6.88
N THR A 41 13.47 8.59 -5.57
CA THR A 41 13.35 7.38 -4.76
C THR A 41 12.19 7.52 -3.78
N LEU A 42 11.18 6.66 -3.91
CA LEU A 42 10.08 6.52 -2.97
C LEU A 42 10.40 5.45 -1.93
N TYR A 43 10.47 5.85 -0.66
CA TYR A 43 10.59 4.96 0.48
C TYR A 43 9.24 4.69 1.14
N LEU A 44 8.91 3.41 1.26
CA LEU A 44 7.76 2.93 1.99
C LEU A 44 8.17 2.59 3.42
N ARG A 45 7.55 3.23 4.42
CA ARG A 45 7.75 2.86 5.83
C ARG A 45 7.18 1.47 6.12
N GLY A 46 7.69 0.82 7.14
CA GLY A 46 7.29 -0.53 7.52
C GLY A 46 5.81 -0.61 7.86
N GLY A 47 5.12 -1.61 7.31
CA GLY A 47 3.69 -1.77 7.48
C GLY A 47 3.01 -2.42 6.29
N GLN A 48 1.69 -2.56 6.39
CA GLN A 48 0.84 -3.09 5.32
C GLN A 48 0.14 -1.94 4.60
N TYR A 49 0.20 -1.98 3.28
CA TYR A 49 -0.46 -1.04 2.38
C TYR A 49 -1.54 -1.81 1.63
N PHE A 50 -2.80 -1.64 2.07
CA PHE A 50 -3.95 -2.23 1.40
C PHE A 50 -4.39 -1.34 0.23
N GLU A 51 -3.77 -1.53 -0.92
CA GLU A 51 -4.00 -0.73 -2.12
C GLU A 51 -3.86 -1.57 -3.39
N ASN A 52 -4.81 -1.38 -4.32
CA ASN A 52 -4.62 -1.75 -5.71
C ASN A 52 -3.68 -0.72 -6.36
N VAL A 53 -2.38 -1.01 -6.33
CA VAL A 53 -1.35 -0.09 -6.84
C VAL A 53 -1.28 -0.15 -8.35
N TYR A 54 -1.44 1.00 -9.00
CA TYR A 54 -1.23 1.14 -10.44
C TYR A 54 0.01 1.99 -10.74
N CYS A 55 1.09 1.33 -11.17
CA CYS A 55 2.35 1.98 -11.49
C CYS A 55 2.38 2.41 -12.96
N ALA A 56 2.09 3.69 -13.22
CA ALA A 56 2.20 4.31 -14.54
C ALA A 56 3.28 5.39 -14.62
N VAL A 57 4.21 5.40 -13.66
CA VAL A 57 5.36 6.29 -13.68
C VAL A 57 6.49 5.67 -14.50
N ALA A 58 7.24 6.50 -15.21
CA ALA A 58 8.40 6.08 -15.98
C ALA A 58 9.61 6.95 -15.65
N GLY A 59 10.73 6.30 -15.33
CA GLY A 59 12.04 6.94 -15.30
C GLY A 59 12.70 6.90 -16.68
N THR A 60 13.96 7.34 -16.73
CA THR A 60 14.85 7.11 -17.88
C THR A 60 16.00 6.20 -17.46
N PRO A 61 16.78 5.62 -18.39
CA PRO A 61 17.97 4.83 -18.05
C PRO A 61 18.94 5.57 -17.10
N ASP A 62 19.15 6.87 -17.31
CA ASP A 62 20.04 7.70 -16.47
C ASP A 62 19.38 8.21 -15.17
N LYS A 63 18.04 8.19 -15.11
CA LYS A 63 17.25 8.69 -13.99
C LYS A 63 16.10 7.72 -13.68
N PRO A 64 16.40 6.51 -13.17
CA PRO A 64 15.38 5.55 -12.82
C PRO A 64 14.53 6.07 -11.67
N ILE A 65 13.26 5.65 -11.63
CA ILE A 65 12.42 5.81 -10.44
C ILE A 65 12.57 4.56 -9.60
N THR A 66 12.94 4.73 -8.33
CA THR A 66 13.08 3.60 -7.40
C THR A 66 11.96 3.62 -6.37
N ILE A 67 11.24 2.50 -6.21
CA ILE A 67 10.27 2.31 -5.14
C ILE A 67 10.79 1.17 -4.27
N ARG A 68 10.93 1.41 -2.96
CA ARG A 68 11.51 0.42 -2.04
C ARG A 68 11.07 0.63 -0.60
N SER A 69 11.23 -0.38 0.24
CA SER A 69 11.11 -0.22 1.69
C SER A 69 12.16 0.77 2.23
N TYR A 70 11.80 1.50 3.27
CA TYR A 70 12.74 2.29 4.07
C TYR A 70 13.81 1.37 4.68
N PRO A 71 15.09 1.75 4.71
CA PRO A 71 16.15 0.89 5.21
C PRO A 71 15.87 0.35 6.62
N GLY A 72 15.98 -0.97 6.79
CA GLY A 72 15.70 -1.66 8.06
C GLY A 72 14.21 -1.90 8.34
N GLU A 73 13.31 -1.48 7.45
CA GLU A 73 11.86 -1.70 7.57
C GLU A 73 11.33 -2.58 6.43
N LEU A 74 10.18 -3.22 6.64
CA LEU A 74 9.50 -4.03 5.63
C LEU A 74 8.12 -3.46 5.34
N ALA A 75 7.93 -2.97 4.11
CA ALA A 75 6.63 -2.62 3.57
C ALA A 75 6.04 -3.82 2.80
N THR A 76 4.80 -4.16 3.10
CA THR A 76 4.01 -5.17 2.39
C THR A 76 2.90 -4.47 1.64
N ILE A 77 2.82 -4.68 0.33
CA ILE A 77 1.72 -4.20 -0.50
C ILE A 77 0.74 -5.34 -0.68
N ASP A 78 -0.51 -5.09 -0.32
CA ASP A 78 -1.59 -6.07 -0.38
C ASP A 78 -2.76 -5.47 -1.20
N GLY A 79 -3.13 -6.14 -2.30
CA GLY A 79 -4.24 -5.72 -3.14
C GLY A 79 -5.62 -6.17 -2.63
N GLY A 80 -5.64 -6.97 -1.56
CA GLY A 80 -6.86 -7.51 -0.97
C GLY A 80 -7.66 -6.47 -0.19
N ILE A 81 -8.87 -6.87 0.22
CA ILE A 81 -9.69 -6.04 1.10
C ILE A 81 -9.10 -6.09 2.52
N PRO A 82 -8.77 -4.94 3.14
CA PRO A 82 -8.13 -4.90 4.45
C PRO A 82 -8.90 -5.73 5.50
N GLU A 83 -10.22 -5.62 5.53
CA GLU A 83 -11.03 -6.27 6.56
C GLU A 83 -11.00 -7.80 6.51
N PHE A 84 -10.63 -8.39 5.36
CA PHE A 84 -10.45 -9.84 5.27
C PHE A 84 -9.26 -10.33 6.07
N GLN A 85 -8.28 -9.47 6.33
CA GLN A 85 -7.08 -9.80 7.09
C GLN A 85 -7.08 -9.17 8.48
N THR A 86 -7.47 -7.89 8.59
CA THR A 86 -7.37 -7.15 9.84
C THR A 86 -8.55 -7.39 10.78
N ASP A 87 -9.68 -7.87 10.27
CA ASP A 87 -10.90 -8.11 11.04
C ASP A 87 -11.72 -9.29 10.49
N ALA A 88 -11.02 -10.40 10.22
CA ALA A 88 -11.61 -11.59 9.58
C ALA A 88 -12.85 -12.11 10.32
N ALA A 89 -12.86 -12.05 11.65
CA ALA A 89 -14.00 -12.49 12.46
C ALA A 89 -15.26 -11.64 12.27
N ARG A 90 -15.13 -10.37 11.87
CA ARG A 90 -16.26 -9.53 11.45
C ARG A 90 -16.61 -9.71 9.99
N ALA A 91 -15.65 -10.03 9.13
CA ALA A 91 -15.88 -10.22 7.71
C ALA A 91 -16.58 -11.55 7.37
N TRP A 92 -16.28 -12.62 8.12
CA TRP A 92 -16.66 -14.00 7.78
C TRP A 92 -17.55 -14.65 8.85
N GLU A 93 -18.51 -15.46 8.43
CA GLU A 93 -19.32 -16.34 9.29
C GLU A 93 -19.32 -17.78 8.76
N PRO A 94 -19.42 -18.81 9.63
CA PRO A 94 -19.58 -20.18 9.19
C PRO A 94 -20.81 -20.35 8.31
N VAL A 95 -20.73 -21.20 7.29
CA VAL A 95 -21.90 -21.52 6.46
C VAL A 95 -22.85 -22.42 7.26
N PRO A 96 -24.12 -22.04 7.49
CA PRO A 96 -25.08 -22.89 8.18
C PRO A 96 -25.31 -24.20 7.41
N GLY A 97 -25.05 -25.34 8.06
CA GLY A 97 -25.10 -26.66 7.42
C GLY A 97 -23.92 -27.00 6.51
N GLY A 98 -22.87 -26.16 6.49
CA GLY A 98 -21.63 -26.40 5.74
C GLY A 98 -20.64 -27.34 6.43
N VAL A 99 -19.49 -27.55 5.80
CA VAL A 99 -18.41 -28.40 6.34
C VAL A 99 -17.52 -27.62 7.33
N PRO A 100 -16.77 -28.31 8.23
CA PRO A 100 -15.82 -27.64 9.11
C PRO A 100 -14.80 -26.82 8.31
N GLY A 101 -14.68 -25.53 8.66
CA GLY A 101 -13.79 -24.61 7.96
C GLY A 101 -14.42 -23.87 6.78
N GLU A 102 -15.70 -24.10 6.48
CA GLU A 102 -16.41 -23.38 5.42
C GLU A 102 -17.01 -22.05 5.95
N TYR A 103 -16.64 -20.95 5.29
CA TYR A 103 -17.08 -19.61 5.66
C TYR A 103 -17.63 -18.84 4.47
N ARG A 104 -18.58 -17.94 4.74
CA ARG A 104 -19.08 -16.93 3.79
C ARG A 104 -18.97 -15.53 4.37
N SER A 105 -18.96 -14.52 3.50
CA SER A 105 -18.93 -13.13 3.91
C SER A 105 -20.23 -12.73 4.62
N LYS A 106 -20.16 -11.96 5.71
CA LYS A 106 -21.34 -11.43 6.42
C LYS A 106 -22.08 -10.31 5.66
N LYS A 107 -21.43 -9.71 4.66
CA LYS A 107 -21.99 -8.65 3.81
C LYS A 107 -21.63 -8.88 2.34
N PRO A 108 -22.41 -8.36 1.39
CA PRO A 108 -22.06 -8.46 -0.02
C PRO A 108 -20.87 -7.57 -0.37
N TYR A 109 -20.00 -8.09 -1.24
CA TYR A 109 -18.85 -7.39 -1.80
C TYR A 109 -19.02 -7.22 -3.30
N LYS A 110 -19.30 -5.99 -3.74
CA LYS A 110 -19.46 -5.67 -5.16
C LYS A 110 -18.13 -5.19 -5.72
N ASN A 111 -17.86 -5.51 -6.98
CA ASN A 111 -16.71 -5.02 -7.74
C ASN A 111 -15.35 -5.36 -7.10
N LEU A 112 -15.20 -6.59 -6.58
CA LEU A 112 -13.89 -7.15 -6.28
C LEU A 112 -13.09 -7.19 -7.58
N ARG A 113 -11.94 -6.51 -7.63
CA ARG A 113 -11.03 -6.45 -8.76
C ARG A 113 -9.67 -6.93 -8.32
#